data_AF-A0A8J6S9E4-F1
#
_entry.id   AF-A0A8J6S9E4-F1
#
_cell.length_a   1.000
_cell.length_b   1.000
_cell.length_c   1.000
_cell.angle_alpha   90.00
_cell.angle_beta   90.00
_cell.angle_gamma   90.00
#
_symmetry.space_group_name_H-M   'P 1'
#
loop_
_entity.id
_entity.type
_entity.pdbx_description
1 polymer ?
#
loop_
_entity_poly.entity_id
_entity_poly.type
_entity_poly.pdbx_seq_one_letter_code
_entity_poly.pdbx_strand_id
1 'polypeptide(L)'
;MVQYTLAQSPEVILTVPGKDSKKAREKAMEQLMELMDAEELPTDLEEGFSPQQLIEVKELQADEKSDEDAVTQAVQVLSNLATLKLKVQESRSEALKIRAQVDILFTEQPVSEEEISSLKDGFKVLKNFAQVNQRYLEARSKAEEARAVLDEALKSPEK
;
A
#
# COMPACT_ATOMS: atom_id res chain seq x y z
N MET A 1 -0.69 -24.45 0.09
CA MET A 1 -1.90 -25.29 -0.05
C MET A 1 -2.43 -25.07 -1.45
N VAL A 2 -3.19 -26.01 -2.03
CA VAL A 2 -3.84 -25.83 -3.33
C VAL A 2 -5.34 -25.69 -3.12
N GLN A 3 -5.97 -24.83 -3.89
CA GLN A 3 -7.41 -24.58 -3.83
C GLN A 3 -8.08 -24.97 -5.14
N TYR A 4 -9.29 -25.51 -5.02
CA TYR A 4 -10.12 -25.89 -6.15
C TYR A 4 -11.52 -25.32 -6.00
N THR A 5 -12.16 -25.06 -7.13
CA THR A 5 -13.55 -24.62 -7.20
C THR A 5 -14.30 -25.37 -8.29
N LEU A 6 -15.62 -25.19 -8.31
CA LEU A 6 -16.55 -25.78 -9.27
C LEU A 6 -16.94 -24.73 -10.32
N ALA A 7 -17.06 -25.14 -11.57
CA ALA A 7 -17.50 -24.24 -12.65
C ALA A 7 -18.90 -23.66 -12.41
N GLN A 8 -19.75 -24.43 -11.74
CA GLN A 8 -21.14 -24.09 -11.47
C GLN A 8 -21.34 -23.35 -10.14
N SER A 9 -20.37 -23.46 -9.22
CA SER A 9 -20.41 -22.88 -7.87
C SER A 9 -19.04 -22.29 -7.53
N PRO A 10 -18.68 -21.13 -8.10
CA PRO A 10 -17.40 -20.49 -7.84
C PRO A 10 -17.23 -20.09 -6.35
N GLU A 11 -18.32 -20.01 -5.59
CA GLU A 11 -18.30 -19.80 -4.14
C GLU A 11 -17.81 -21.00 -3.32
N VAL A 12 -17.80 -22.21 -3.87
CA VAL A 12 -17.33 -23.41 -3.17
C VAL A 12 -15.81 -23.51 -3.35
N ILE A 13 -15.07 -23.38 -2.25
CA ILE A 13 -13.60 -23.43 -2.23
C ILE A 13 -13.13 -24.65 -1.43
N LEU A 14 -12.52 -25.60 -2.12
CA LEU A 14 -11.96 -26.83 -1.55
C LEU A 14 -10.46 -26.65 -1.36
N THR A 15 -9.99 -26.70 -0.12
CA THR A 15 -8.57 -26.46 0.21
C THR A 15 -7.89 -27.76 0.62
N VAL A 16 -6.84 -28.12 -0.12
CA VAL A 16 -6.06 -29.35 0.10
C VAL A 16 -4.58 -29.02 0.36
N PRO A 17 -3.91 -29.68 1.32
CA PRO A 17 -2.48 -29.51 1.54
C PRO A 17 -1.68 -30.09 0.37
N GLY A 18 -0.73 -29.31 -0.16
CA GLY A 18 0.15 -29.72 -1.26
C GLY A 18 0.12 -28.75 -2.46
N LYS A 19 0.52 -29.27 -3.62
CA LYS A 19 0.48 -28.63 -4.95
C LYS A 19 -0.55 -29.32 -5.84
N ASP A 20 -0.98 -28.68 -6.92
CA ASP A 20 -1.90 -29.30 -7.88
C ASP A 20 -1.32 -30.62 -8.41
N SER A 21 -2.06 -31.70 -8.18
CA SER A 21 -1.69 -33.05 -8.58
C SER A 21 -2.94 -33.92 -8.62
N LYS A 22 -2.87 -35.04 -9.34
CA LYS A 22 -3.99 -36.00 -9.39
C LYS A 22 -4.46 -36.41 -8.00
N LYS A 23 -3.52 -36.64 -7.08
CA LYS A 23 -3.79 -37.01 -5.68
C LYS A 23 -4.43 -35.86 -4.88
N ALA A 24 -4.07 -34.61 -5.14
CA ALA A 24 -4.68 -33.46 -4.48
C ALA A 24 -6.14 -33.24 -4.96
N ARG A 25 -6.40 -33.46 -6.25
CA ARG A 25 -7.75 -33.42 -6.82
C ARG A 25 -8.64 -34.55 -6.30
N GLU A 26 -8.10 -35.76 -6.17
CA GLU A 26 -8.82 -36.88 -5.54
C GLU A 26 -9.23 -36.55 -4.10
N LYS A 27 -8.34 -35.92 -3.31
CA LYS A 27 -8.67 -35.44 -1.95
C LYS A 27 -9.69 -34.30 -1.92
N ALA A 28 -9.62 -33.38 -2.88
CA ALA A 28 -10.61 -32.32 -2.99
C ALA A 28 -12.00 -32.91 -3.32
N MET A 29 -12.04 -33.97 -4.13
CA MET A 29 -13.27 -34.71 -4.41
C MET A 29 -13.84 -35.41 -3.16
N GLU A 30 -12.99 -35.97 -2.29
CA GLU A 30 -13.43 -36.51 -0.99
C GLU A 30 -14.11 -35.43 -0.14
N GLN A 31 -13.50 -34.24 -0.03
CA GLN A 31 -14.11 -33.09 0.67
C GLN A 31 -15.42 -32.63 0.01
N LEU A 32 -15.49 -32.67 -1.32
CA LEU A 32 -16.70 -32.30 -2.05
C LEU A 32 -17.85 -33.28 -1.75
N MET A 33 -17.56 -34.58 -1.68
CA MET A 33 -18.54 -35.60 -1.31
C MET A 33 -19.05 -35.39 0.12
N GLU A 34 -18.18 -35.01 1.05
CA GLU A 34 -18.61 -34.66 2.42
C GLU A 34 -19.57 -33.46 2.45
N LEU A 35 -19.34 -32.44 1.62
CA LEU A 35 -20.24 -31.29 1.48
C LEU A 35 -21.58 -31.66 0.80
N MET A 36 -21.58 -32.62 -0.14
CA MET A 36 -22.80 -33.19 -0.72
C MET A 36 -23.63 -33.90 0.35
N ASP A 37 -22.98 -34.74 1.17
CA ASP A 37 -23.64 -35.49 2.25
C ASP A 37 -24.18 -34.56 3.36
N ALA A 38 -23.57 -33.38 3.52
CA ALA A 38 -24.00 -32.35 4.47
C ALA A 38 -25.09 -31.40 3.92
N GLU A 39 -25.54 -31.57 2.66
CA GLU A 39 -26.45 -30.64 1.96
C GLU A 39 -25.93 -29.18 1.91
N GLU A 40 -24.62 -28.97 2.00
CA GLU A 40 -23.99 -27.63 2.04
C GLU A 40 -23.60 -27.12 0.64
N LEU A 41 -23.87 -27.90 -0.41
CA LEU A 41 -23.62 -27.48 -1.79
C LEU A 41 -24.79 -26.64 -2.33
N PRO A 42 -24.51 -25.41 -2.81
CA PRO A 42 -25.56 -24.50 -3.29
C PRO A 42 -26.19 -24.95 -4.62
N THR A 43 -25.51 -25.82 -5.38
CA THR A 43 -26.01 -26.36 -6.65
C THR A 43 -25.58 -27.82 -6.84
N ASP A 44 -26.39 -28.58 -7.58
CA ASP A 44 -26.08 -29.96 -7.98
C ASP A 44 -24.87 -30.02 -8.92
N LEU A 45 -24.10 -31.11 -8.83
CA LEU A 45 -22.99 -31.38 -9.75
C LEU A 45 -23.51 -31.94 -11.08
N GLU A 46 -22.75 -31.71 -12.16
CA GLU A 46 -22.99 -32.36 -13.46
C GLU A 46 -22.92 -33.89 -13.37
N GLU A 47 -23.81 -34.58 -14.10
CA GLU A 47 -23.85 -36.05 -14.14
C GLU A 47 -22.52 -36.61 -14.66
N GLY A 48 -21.82 -37.41 -13.84
CA GLY A 48 -20.49 -37.94 -14.15
C GLY A 48 -19.31 -37.03 -13.77
N PHE A 49 -19.51 -36.07 -12.85
CA PHE A 49 -18.46 -35.19 -12.35
C PHE A 49 -17.23 -35.96 -11.85
N SER A 50 -16.05 -35.53 -12.29
CA SER A 50 -14.76 -36.15 -12.03
C SER A 50 -13.76 -35.18 -11.40
N PRO A 51 -12.75 -35.65 -10.63
CA PRO A 51 -11.75 -34.78 -10.00
C PRO A 51 -10.95 -33.91 -11.00
N GLN A 52 -10.92 -34.28 -12.28
CA GLN A 52 -10.25 -33.51 -13.32
C GLN A 52 -11.01 -32.24 -13.70
N GLN A 53 -12.32 -32.19 -13.45
CA GLN A 53 -13.18 -31.03 -13.72
C GLN A 53 -13.13 -29.98 -12.61
N LEU A 54 -12.46 -30.28 -11.49
CA LEU A 54 -12.11 -29.27 -10.50
C LEU A 54 -11.22 -28.20 -11.14
N ILE A 55 -11.64 -26.95 -11.02
CA ILE A 55 -10.88 -25.81 -11.50
C ILE A 55 -9.92 -25.43 -10.39
N GLU A 56 -8.62 -25.56 -10.66
CA GLU A 56 -7.60 -25.00 -9.77
C GLU A 56 -7.85 -23.50 -9.67
N VAL A 57 -8.18 -23.03 -8.47
CA VAL A 57 -8.21 -21.61 -8.19
C VAL A 57 -6.77 -21.17 -8.15
N LYS A 58 -6.28 -20.71 -9.30
CA LYS A 58 -5.10 -19.85 -9.35
C LYS A 58 -5.55 -18.52 -8.79
N GLU A 59 -5.69 -18.45 -7.47
CA GLU A 59 -5.58 -17.17 -6.81
C GLU A 59 -4.26 -16.60 -7.31
N LEU A 60 -4.32 -15.51 -8.08
CA LEU A 60 -3.22 -14.55 -8.07
C LEU A 60 -3.03 -14.32 -6.59
N GLN A 61 -2.01 -14.95 -6.02
CA GLN A 61 -1.75 -14.92 -4.60
C GLN A 61 -1.92 -13.47 -4.19
N ALA A 62 -3.01 -13.18 -3.47
CA ALA A 62 -3.10 -11.92 -2.77
C ALA A 62 -1.95 -12.04 -1.80
N ASP A 63 -0.88 -11.33 -2.15
CA ASP A 63 0.48 -11.57 -1.72
C ASP A 63 0.51 -11.97 -0.24
N GLU A 64 1.02 -13.17 0.06
CA GLU A 64 2.04 -13.19 1.10
C GLU A 64 3.04 -12.14 0.62
N LYS A 65 2.94 -10.90 1.11
CA LYS A 65 3.94 -9.87 0.92
C LYS A 65 5.24 -10.56 1.29
N SER A 66 5.99 -11.02 0.29
CA SER A 66 7.24 -11.68 0.59
C SER A 66 8.06 -10.65 1.34
N ASP A 67 8.87 -11.08 2.30
CA ASP A 67 9.71 -10.13 3.03
C ASP A 67 10.56 -9.29 2.06
N GLU A 68 10.88 -9.82 0.86
CA GLU A 68 11.53 -9.07 -0.22
C GLU A 68 10.64 -7.95 -0.82
N ASP A 69 9.34 -8.18 -1.00
CA ASP A 69 8.40 -7.15 -1.45
C ASP A 69 8.17 -6.09 -0.35
N ALA A 70 8.09 -6.51 0.92
CA ALA A 70 8.00 -5.58 2.05
C ALA A 70 9.25 -4.69 2.16
N VAL A 71 10.45 -5.26 1.98
CA VAL A 71 11.72 -4.50 1.92
C VAL A 71 11.75 -3.58 0.71
N THR A 72 11.28 -4.02 -0.45
CA THR A 72 11.21 -3.18 -1.66
C THR A 72 10.30 -1.97 -1.45
N GLN A 73 9.11 -2.18 -0.88
CA GLN A 73 8.18 -1.11 -0.53
C GLN A 73 8.78 -0.16 0.51
N ALA A 74 9.46 -0.68 1.53
CA ALA A 74 10.11 0.13 2.55
C ALA A 74 11.17 1.07 1.96
N VAL A 75 12.04 0.56 1.08
CA VAL A 75 13.05 1.37 0.38
C VAL A 75 12.39 2.44 -0.50
N GLN A 76 11.29 2.13 -1.18
CA GLN A 76 10.57 3.09 -2.00
C GLN A 76 9.97 4.23 -1.17
N VAL A 77 9.38 3.92 -0.01
CA VAL A 77 8.87 4.93 0.94
C VAL A 77 10.00 5.82 1.44
N LEU A 78 11.15 5.26 1.82
CA LEU A 78 12.33 6.01 2.27
C LEU A 78 12.90 6.89 1.14
N SER A 79 12.93 6.40 -0.10
CA SER A 79 13.36 7.17 -1.28
C SER A 79 12.45 8.37 -1.56
N ASN A 80 11.13 8.19 -1.45
CA ASN A 80 10.17 9.29 -1.55
C ASN A 80 10.38 10.31 -0.43
N LEU A 81 10.58 9.86 0.82
CA LEU A 81 10.91 10.76 1.93
C LEU A 81 12.17 11.58 1.64
N ALA A 82 13.24 10.95 1.14
CA ALA A 82 14.49 11.63 0.81
C ALA A 82 14.28 12.73 -0.25
N THR A 83 13.52 12.43 -1.30
CA THR A 83 13.16 13.40 -2.35
C THR A 83 12.36 14.57 -1.78
N LEU A 84 11.37 14.30 -0.92
CA LEU A 84 10.58 15.35 -0.28
C LEU A 84 11.44 16.19 0.66
N LYS A 85 12.34 15.58 1.43
CA LYS A 85 13.27 16.27 2.33
C LYS A 85 14.14 17.28 1.58
N LEU A 86 14.67 16.87 0.42
CA LEU A 86 15.47 17.75 -0.43
C LEU A 86 14.66 18.97 -0.90
N LYS A 87 13.45 18.75 -1.44
CA LYS A 87 12.57 19.84 -1.91
C LYS A 87 12.17 20.82 -0.79
N VAL A 88 11.92 20.31 0.42
CA VAL A 88 11.69 21.15 1.59
C VAL A 88 12.93 21.99 1.90
N GLN A 89 14.12 21.39 1.91
CA GLN A 89 15.37 22.09 2.20
C GLN A 89 15.67 23.20 1.19
N GLU A 90 15.48 22.94 -0.11
CA GLU A 90 15.72 23.90 -1.19
C GLU A 90 14.88 25.18 -1.05
N SER A 91 13.60 25.03 -0.68
CA SER A 91 12.65 26.15 -0.61
C SER A 91 12.48 26.77 0.78
N ARG A 92 13.07 26.16 1.83
CA ARG A 92 12.87 26.57 3.23
C ARG A 92 13.30 27.99 3.53
N SER A 93 14.51 28.37 3.11
CA SER A 93 15.08 29.69 3.43
C SER A 93 14.20 30.82 2.87
N GLU A 94 13.83 30.70 1.60
CA GLU A 94 13.02 31.69 0.90
C GLU A 94 11.59 31.75 1.45
N ALA A 95 10.95 30.59 1.65
CA ALA A 95 9.60 30.53 2.21
C ALA A 95 9.51 31.13 3.62
N LEU A 96 10.52 30.93 4.48
CA LEU A 96 10.54 31.51 5.83
C LEU A 96 10.71 33.03 5.82
N LYS A 97 11.48 33.57 4.87
CA LYS A 97 11.59 35.03 4.67
C LYS A 97 10.23 35.62 4.29
N ILE A 98 9.55 35.00 3.32
CA ILE A 98 8.24 35.46 2.86
C ILE A 98 7.20 35.31 3.98
N ARG A 99 7.22 34.21 4.75
CA ARG A 99 6.38 34.07 5.95
C ARG A 99 6.61 35.29 6.84
N ALA A 100 7.85 35.65 7.18
CA ALA A 100 8.09 36.80 8.06
C ALA A 100 7.47 38.11 7.53
N GLN A 101 7.46 38.32 6.20
CA GLN A 101 6.80 39.47 5.58
C GLN A 101 5.27 39.43 5.69
N VAL A 102 4.66 38.25 5.81
CA VAL A 102 3.20 38.11 6.03
C VAL A 102 2.74 38.83 7.30
N ASP A 103 3.60 38.91 8.33
CA ASP A 103 3.24 39.57 9.59
C ASP A 103 2.90 41.06 9.38
N ILE A 104 3.44 41.72 8.34
CA ILE A 104 3.15 43.12 7.98
C ILE A 104 1.64 43.34 7.79
N LEU A 105 0.93 42.36 7.21
CA LEU A 105 -0.52 42.41 7.00
C LEU A 105 -1.33 42.43 8.30
N PHE A 106 -0.72 42.10 9.43
CA PHE A 106 -1.34 42.04 10.75
C PHE A 106 -0.88 43.19 11.66
N THR A 107 -0.12 44.15 11.13
CA THR A 107 0.32 45.35 11.85
C THR A 107 -0.55 46.57 11.49
N GLU A 108 -0.60 47.55 12.39
CA GLU A 108 -1.26 48.84 12.13
C GLU A 108 -0.37 49.82 11.33
N GLN A 109 0.82 49.37 10.90
CA GLN A 109 1.75 50.22 10.17
C GLN A 109 1.27 50.43 8.72
N PRO A 110 1.42 51.65 8.16
CA PRO A 110 1.13 51.89 6.77
C PRO A 110 2.07 51.04 5.90
N VAL A 111 1.51 50.33 4.93
CA VAL A 111 2.24 49.45 4.02
C VAL A 111 2.33 50.10 2.64
N SER A 112 3.50 50.06 2.02
CA SER A 112 3.70 50.56 0.65
C SER A 112 3.19 49.57 -0.41
N GLU A 113 2.93 50.08 -1.61
CA GLU A 113 2.52 49.25 -2.75
C GLU A 113 3.62 48.24 -3.14
N GLU A 114 4.89 48.64 -3.03
CA GLU A 114 6.05 47.79 -3.31
C GLU A 114 6.13 46.58 -2.36
N GLU A 115 5.88 46.80 -1.06
CA GLU A 115 5.83 45.73 -0.05
C GLU A 115 4.69 44.75 -0.33
N ILE A 116 3.51 45.25 -0.69
CA ILE A 116 2.37 44.41 -1.06
C ILE A 116 2.65 43.62 -2.34
N SER A 117 3.30 44.24 -3.34
CA SER A 117 3.67 43.57 -4.59
C SER A 117 4.67 42.44 -4.34
N SER A 118 5.74 42.71 -3.59
CA SER A 118 6.74 41.71 -3.22
C SER A 118 6.13 40.53 -2.43
N LEU A 119 5.21 40.83 -1.51
CA LEU A 119 4.51 39.82 -0.73
C LEU A 119 3.61 38.93 -1.61
N LYS A 120 2.90 39.53 -2.57
CA LYS A 120 2.06 38.80 -3.54
C LYS A 120 2.88 37.83 -4.38
N ASP A 121 4.04 38.25 -4.87
CA ASP A 121 4.95 37.39 -5.64
C ASP A 121 5.47 36.22 -4.79
N GLY A 122 5.78 36.51 -3.52
CA GLY A 122 6.23 35.51 -2.55
C GLY A 122 5.19 34.44 -2.20
N PHE A 123 3.89 34.72 -2.28
CA PHE A 123 2.86 33.74 -1.91
C PHE A 123 2.93 32.43 -2.70
N LYS A 124 3.40 32.47 -3.95
CA LYS A 124 3.57 31.26 -4.75
C LYS A 124 4.64 30.34 -4.13
N VAL A 125 5.76 30.90 -3.67
CA VAL A 125 6.84 30.17 -3.01
C VAL A 125 6.34 29.62 -1.67
N LEU A 126 5.69 30.46 -0.86
CA LEU A 126 5.15 30.06 0.43
C LEU A 126 4.13 28.92 0.31
N LYS A 127 3.21 29.00 -0.67
CA LYS A 127 2.23 27.94 -0.97
C LYS A 127 2.92 26.63 -1.36
N ASN A 128 3.86 26.69 -2.29
CA ASN A 128 4.57 25.50 -2.76
C ASN A 128 5.36 24.83 -1.63
N PHE A 129 6.09 25.63 -0.84
CA PHE A 129 6.79 25.14 0.35
C PHE A 129 5.82 24.47 1.34
N ALA A 130 4.70 25.12 1.65
CA ALA A 130 3.71 24.57 2.59
C ALA A 130 3.16 23.22 2.11
N GLN A 131 2.79 23.10 0.83
CA GLN A 131 2.28 21.85 0.26
C GLN A 131 3.31 20.73 0.28
N VAL A 132 4.57 21.03 -0.07
CA VAL A 132 5.65 20.05 -0.04
C VAL A 132 6.00 19.66 1.39
N ASN A 133 6.03 20.63 2.32
CA ASN A 133 6.29 20.38 3.74
C ASN A 133 5.21 19.51 4.37
N GLN A 134 3.93 19.72 4.03
CA GLN A 134 2.84 18.85 4.48
C GLN A 134 3.05 17.41 3.98
N ARG A 135 3.30 17.21 2.69
CA ARG A 135 3.59 15.88 2.12
C ARG A 135 4.82 15.23 2.77
N TYR A 136 5.84 16.01 3.08
CA TYR A 136 7.03 15.55 3.79
C TYR A 136 6.69 15.05 5.20
N LEU A 137 5.86 15.78 5.96
CA LEU A 137 5.43 15.36 7.30
C LEU A 137 4.60 14.06 7.25
N GLU A 138 3.67 13.96 6.29
CA GLU A 138 2.89 12.74 6.06
C GLU A 138 3.78 11.54 5.66
N ALA A 139 4.72 11.77 4.73
CA ALA A 139 5.67 10.76 4.30
C ALA A 139 6.61 10.32 5.43
N ARG A 140 6.98 11.23 6.33
CA ARG A 140 7.83 10.92 7.48
C ARG A 140 7.19 9.91 8.41
N SER A 141 5.90 10.04 8.70
CA SER A 141 5.16 9.06 9.52
C SER A 141 5.21 7.66 8.91
N LYS A 142 4.99 7.54 7.59
CA LYS A 142 5.06 6.25 6.89
C LYS A 142 6.48 5.70 6.78
N ALA A 143 7.46 6.59 6.69
CA ALA A 143 8.87 6.22 6.62
C ALA A 143 9.41 5.69 7.95
N GLU A 144 8.82 6.04 9.09
CA GLU A 144 9.17 5.45 10.39
C GLU A 144 8.79 3.97 10.44
N GLU A 145 7.62 3.60 9.91
CA GLU A 145 7.22 2.18 9.76
C GLU A 145 8.12 1.45 8.75
N ALA A 146 8.36 2.05 7.59
CA ALA A 146 9.26 1.48 6.57
C ALA A 146 10.69 1.26 7.10
N ARG A 147 11.18 2.16 7.97
CA ARG A 147 12.47 1.99 8.61
C ARG A 147 12.50 0.76 9.51
N ALA A 148 11.45 0.51 10.30
CA ALA A 148 11.39 -0.67 11.16
C ALA A 148 11.47 -1.98 10.35
N VAL A 149 10.76 -2.06 9.22
CA VAL A 149 10.83 -3.21 8.29
C VAL A 149 12.24 -3.43 7.77
N LEU A 150 12.94 -2.36 7.41
CA LEU A 150 14.32 -2.44 6.93
C LEU A 150 15.29 -2.84 8.05
N ASP A 151 15.13 -2.28 9.25
CA ASP A 151 15.98 -2.58 10.41
C ASP A 151 15.85 -4.06 10.83
N GLU A 152 14.62 -4.61 10.79
CA GLU A 152 14.33 -6.03 11.02
C GLU A 152 14.99 -6.93 9.96
N ALA A 153 14.80 -6.61 8.67
CA ALA A 153 15.40 -7.36 7.57
C ALA A 153 16.94 -7.36 7.61
N LEU A 154 17.53 -6.24 8.03
CA LEU A 154 18.98 -6.09 8.16
C LEU A 154 19.54 -6.67 9.45
N LYS A 155 18.70 -7.18 10.37
CA LYS A 155 19.09 -7.59 11.73
C LYS A 155 19.94 -6.52 12.43
N SER A 156 19.71 -5.26 12.11
CA SER A 156 20.50 -4.16 12.66
C SER A 156 19.90 -3.79 14.01
N PRO A 157 20.65 -3.85 15.12
CA PRO A 157 20.14 -3.36 16.39
C PRO A 157 19.94 -1.85 16.29
N GLU A 158 18.75 -1.35 16.66
CA GLU A 158 18.51 0.07 16.87
C GLU A 158 19.61 0.63 17.78
N LYS A 159 20.31 1.67 17.33
CA LYS A 159 21.27 2.43 18.12
C LYS A 159 20.68 3.77 18.52
#